data_AF-A0A7H4M0U8-F1
#
_entry.id   AF-A0A7H4M0U8-F1
#
_cell.length_a   1.000
_cell.length_b   1.000
_cell.length_c   1.000
_cell.angle_alpha   90.00
_cell.angle_beta   90.00
_cell.angle_gamma   90.00
#
_symmetry.space_group_name_H-M   'P 1'
#
loop_
_entity.id
_entity.type
_entity.pdbx_description
1 polymer ?
#
loop_
_entity_poly.entity_id
_entity_poly.type
_entity_poly.pdbx_seq_one_letter_code
_entity_poly.pdbx_strand_id
1 'polypeptide(L)'
;MVKAHAEKLVLVDPSLLPDIAILDPALVASVPPAITADTGMDVLCHALEAYVSLAASDFSDALAEKVVQQVFRFLPTCWRNGGDLLAREKMHNASCMAAWLSPTPRWASPTALPTALGGVFLRPPRPR
;
A
#
# COMPACT_ATOMS: atom_id res chain seq x y z
N MET A 1 0.00 15.49 -0.51
CA MET A 1 1.26 15.66 0.23
C MET A 1 2.01 16.84 -0.36
N VAL A 2 2.28 17.86 0.43
CA VAL A 2 2.93 19.10 -0.04
C VAL A 2 4.29 19.21 0.62
N LYS A 3 5.31 19.58 -0.17
CA LYS A 3 6.66 19.84 0.35
C LYS A 3 6.79 21.35 0.59
N ALA A 4 6.89 21.75 1.85
CA ALA A 4 7.14 23.14 2.22
C ALA A 4 8.38 23.16 3.13
N HIS A 5 9.36 24.03 2.84
CA HIS A 5 10.55 24.21 3.67
C HIS A 5 11.28 22.92 4.10
N ALA A 6 11.46 21.97 3.16
CA ALA A 6 12.07 20.65 3.39
C ALA A 6 11.28 19.68 4.29
N GLU A 7 10.08 20.05 4.74
CA GLU A 7 9.17 19.19 5.49
C GLU A 7 8.09 18.59 4.59
N LYS A 8 7.71 17.33 4.89
CA LYS A 8 6.70 16.56 4.15
C LYS A 8 5.38 16.65 4.92
N LEU A 9 4.49 17.54 4.48
CA LEU A 9 3.20 17.78 5.13
C LEU A 9 2.14 16.78 4.62
N VAL A 10 1.44 16.14 5.55
CA VAL A 10 0.29 15.27 5.29
C VAL A 10 -0.98 16.10 5.42
N LEU A 11 -1.68 16.31 4.32
CA LEU A 11 -2.99 16.98 4.30
C LEU A 11 -4.07 15.91 4.38
N VAL A 12 -5.03 16.09 5.26
CA VAL A 12 -6.17 15.16 5.38
C VAL A 12 -7.45 15.97 5.39
N ASP A 13 -8.20 15.85 4.30
CA ASP A 13 -9.49 16.48 4.11
C ASP A 13 -10.40 15.51 3.35
N PRO A 14 -11.69 15.38 3.71
CA PRO A 14 -12.63 14.52 2.99
C PRO A 14 -12.72 14.81 1.49
N SER A 15 -12.46 16.05 1.04
CA SER A 15 -12.46 16.42 -0.37
C SER A 15 -11.32 15.79 -1.17
N LEU A 16 -10.33 15.21 -0.49
CA LEU A 16 -9.22 14.49 -1.13
C LEU A 16 -9.55 13.01 -1.35
N LEU A 17 -10.68 12.53 -0.82
CA LEU A 17 -11.15 11.17 -1.07
C LEU A 17 -11.74 11.10 -2.48
N PRO A 18 -11.31 10.14 -3.32
CA PRO A 18 -11.88 9.97 -4.64
C PRO A 18 -13.31 9.44 -4.55
N ASP A 19 -14.22 9.97 -5.37
CA ASP A 19 -15.61 9.48 -5.44
C ASP A 19 -15.69 8.07 -6.05
N ILE A 20 -14.82 7.76 -7.01
CA ILE A 20 -14.81 6.50 -7.76
C ILE A 20 -13.37 6.03 -7.96
N ALA A 21 -13.09 4.77 -7.65
CA ALA A 21 -11.85 4.08 -7.97
C ALA A 21 -12.12 2.91 -8.92
N ILE A 22 -11.41 2.88 -10.06
CA ILE A 22 -11.51 1.80 -11.06
C ILE A 22 -10.28 0.90 -10.92
N LEU A 23 -10.50 -0.38 -10.66
CA LEU A 23 -9.44 -1.38 -10.51
C LEU A 23 -9.35 -2.23 -11.79
N ASP A 24 -8.33 -1.98 -12.62
CA ASP A 24 -8.09 -2.75 -13.84
C ASP A 24 -6.74 -3.49 -13.77
N PRO A 25 -6.75 -4.85 -13.70
CA PRO A 25 -5.52 -5.64 -13.65
C PRO A 25 -4.66 -5.52 -14.91
N ALA A 26 -5.22 -5.12 -16.06
CA ALA A 26 -4.46 -4.92 -17.29
C ALA A 26 -3.49 -3.74 -17.19
N LEU A 27 -3.85 -2.70 -16.42
CA LEU A 27 -3.00 -1.52 -16.23
C LEU A 27 -1.75 -1.82 -15.40
N VAL A 28 -1.79 -2.86 -14.56
CA VAL A 28 -0.68 -3.26 -13.69
C VAL A 28 0.10 -4.48 -14.19
N ALA A 29 -0.29 -5.06 -15.34
CA ALA A 29 0.39 -6.22 -15.92
C ALA A 29 1.84 -5.91 -16.36
N SER A 30 2.13 -4.66 -16.74
CA SER A 30 3.46 -4.21 -17.18
C SER A 30 4.44 -3.90 -16.04
N VAL A 31 3.98 -3.94 -14.78
CA VAL A 31 4.80 -3.56 -13.63
C VAL A 31 5.92 -4.58 -13.39
N PRO A 32 7.19 -4.14 -13.26
CA PRO A 32 8.32 -5.03 -12.99
C PRO A 32 8.14 -5.87 -11.71
N PRO A 33 8.75 -7.07 -11.64
CA PRO A 33 8.68 -7.94 -10.46
C PRO A 33 9.17 -7.26 -9.17
N ALA A 34 10.26 -6.48 -9.23
CA ALA A 34 10.80 -5.78 -8.07
C ALA A 34 9.77 -4.82 -7.44
N ILE A 35 9.13 -3.98 -8.26
CA ILE A 35 8.09 -3.04 -7.81
C ILE A 35 6.85 -3.80 -7.33
N THR A 36 6.51 -4.92 -7.98
CA THR A 36 5.39 -5.77 -7.55
C THR A 36 5.61 -6.36 -6.16
N ALA A 37 6.84 -6.78 -5.85
CA ALA A 37 7.20 -7.26 -4.50
C ALA A 37 7.11 -6.13 -3.47
N ASP A 38 7.70 -4.96 -3.77
CA ASP A 38 7.71 -3.82 -2.85
C ASP A 38 6.27 -3.34 -2.54
N THR A 39 5.46 -3.17 -3.57
CA THR A 39 4.06 -2.73 -3.42
C THR A 39 3.18 -3.78 -2.75
N GLY A 40 3.36 -5.07 -3.07
CA GLY A 40 2.65 -6.14 -2.39
C GLY A 40 3.00 -6.27 -0.92
N MET A 41 4.25 -5.97 -0.56
CA MET A 41 4.71 -5.94 0.82
C MET A 41 4.12 -4.74 1.58
N ASP A 42 4.02 -3.57 0.94
CA ASP A 42 3.34 -2.40 1.53
C ASP A 42 1.87 -2.69 1.86
N VAL A 43 1.14 -3.36 0.95
CA VAL A 43 -0.26 -3.81 1.19
C VAL A 43 -0.37 -4.69 2.44
N LEU A 44 0.58 -5.59 2.65
CA LEU A 44 0.61 -6.45 3.84
C LEU A 44 0.99 -5.66 5.10
N CYS A 45 1.86 -4.65 5.00
CA CYS A 45 2.11 -3.74 6.12
C CYS A 45 0.85 -2.98 6.54
N HIS A 46 0.09 -2.40 5.60
CA HIS A 46 -1.18 -1.72 5.91
C HIS A 46 -2.18 -2.64 6.61
N ALA A 47 -2.29 -3.90 6.15
CA ALA A 47 -3.19 -4.87 6.77
C ALA A 47 -2.77 -5.22 8.22
N LEU A 48 -1.47 -5.39 8.45
CA LEU A 48 -0.96 -5.69 9.79
C LEU A 48 -1.10 -4.49 10.74
N GLU A 49 -0.82 -3.28 10.26
CA GLU A 49 -1.01 -2.04 11.01
C GLU A 49 -2.48 -1.84 11.41
N ALA A 50 -3.42 -2.12 10.50
CA ALA A 50 -4.84 -2.07 10.79
C ALA A 50 -5.25 -3.11 11.84
N TYR A 51 -4.72 -4.33 11.77
CA TYR A 51 -5.02 -5.42 12.70
C TYR A 51 -4.50 -5.16 14.12
N VAL A 52 -3.32 -4.54 14.27
CA VAL A 52 -2.76 -4.20 15.59
C VAL A 52 -3.19 -2.83 16.11
N SER A 53 -4.06 -2.13 15.37
CA SER A 53 -4.50 -0.77 15.71
C SER A 53 -5.38 -0.75 16.96
N LEU A 54 -5.25 0.31 17.76
CA LEU A 54 -6.16 0.57 18.89
C LEU A 54 -7.60 0.88 18.43
N ALA A 55 -7.80 1.17 17.14
CA ALA A 55 -9.10 1.40 16.53
C ALA A 55 -9.61 0.18 15.72
N ALA A 56 -9.02 -1.00 15.92
CA ALA A 56 -9.48 -2.24 15.30
C ALA A 56 -10.90 -2.61 15.75
N SER A 57 -11.62 -3.27 14.84
CA SER A 57 -12.99 -3.76 15.00
C SER A 57 -13.12 -5.12 14.32
N ASP A 58 -14.13 -5.91 14.67
CA ASP A 58 -14.35 -7.24 14.06
C ASP A 58 -14.42 -7.18 12.52
N PHE A 59 -14.91 -6.07 11.96
CA PHE A 59 -14.96 -5.83 10.52
C PHE A 59 -13.58 -5.55 9.92
N SER A 60 -12.77 -4.72 10.55
CA SER A 60 -11.40 -4.48 10.08
C SER A 60 -10.56 -5.74 10.21
N ASP A 61 -10.72 -6.52 11.28
CA ASP A 61 -9.89 -7.70 11.51
C ASP A 61 -10.19 -8.79 10.47
N ALA A 62 -11.47 -9.02 10.17
CA ALA A 62 -11.87 -9.95 9.11
C ALA A 62 -11.33 -9.53 7.72
N LEU A 63 -11.32 -8.24 7.42
CA LEU A 63 -10.76 -7.74 6.17
C LEU A 63 -9.23 -7.84 6.15
N ALA A 64 -8.56 -7.59 7.28
CA ALA A 64 -7.11 -7.66 7.40
C ALA A 64 -6.63 -9.11 7.18
N GLU A 65 -7.28 -10.07 7.83
CA GLU A 65 -7.04 -11.50 7.60
C GLU A 65 -7.22 -11.88 6.13
N LYS A 66 -8.27 -11.37 5.49
CA LYS A 66 -8.52 -11.63 4.08
C LYS A 66 -7.42 -11.08 3.18
N VAL A 67 -6.96 -9.85 3.43
CA VAL A 67 -5.85 -9.23 2.69
C VAL A 67 -4.59 -10.06 2.86
N VAL A 68 -4.24 -10.43 4.10
CA VAL A 68 -3.06 -11.26 4.40
C VAL A 68 -3.10 -12.58 3.62
N GLN A 69 -4.24 -13.28 3.65
CA GLN A 69 -4.44 -14.52 2.89
C GLN A 69 -4.24 -14.33 1.38
N GLN A 70 -4.75 -13.23 0.82
CA GLN A 70 -4.60 -12.95 -0.61
C GLN A 70 -3.15 -12.60 -0.97
N VAL A 71 -2.47 -11.78 -0.17
CA VAL A 71 -1.07 -11.41 -0.43
C VAL A 71 -0.19 -12.66 -0.42
N PHE A 72 -0.28 -13.50 0.62
CA PHE A 72 0.53 -14.72 0.67
C PHE A 72 0.26 -15.69 -0.48
N ARG A 73 -0.98 -15.76 -0.97
CA ARG A 73 -1.37 -16.65 -2.05
C ARG A 73 -0.99 -16.13 -3.44
N PHE A 74 -1.18 -14.85 -3.70
CA PHE A 74 -1.12 -14.28 -5.06
C PHE A 74 0.11 -13.42 -5.32
N LEU A 75 0.76 -12.86 -4.30
CA LEU A 75 1.99 -12.07 -4.49
C LEU A 75 3.14 -12.89 -5.10
N PRO A 76 3.44 -14.12 -4.64
CA PRO A 76 4.50 -14.93 -5.26
C PRO A 76 4.20 -15.27 -6.72
N THR A 77 2.92 -15.50 -7.05
CA THR A 77 2.48 -15.79 -8.41
C THR A 77 2.62 -14.57 -9.31
N CYS A 78 2.20 -13.38 -8.84
CA CYS A 78 2.38 -12.12 -9.58
C CYS A 78 3.86 -11.78 -9.80
N TRP A 79 4.71 -12.08 -8.81
CA TRP A 79 6.15 -11.84 -8.91
C TRP A 79 6.83 -12.75 -9.92
N ARG A 80 6.46 -14.04 -9.95
CA ARG A 80 7.00 -15.02 -10.92
C ARG A 80 6.44 -14.83 -12.32
N ASN A 81 5.16 -14.52 -12.44
CA ASN A 81 4.46 -14.36 -13.71
C ASN A 81 3.58 -13.09 -13.67
N GLY A 82 4.17 -11.97 -14.11
CA GLY A 82 3.48 -10.68 -14.13
C GLY A 82 2.27 -10.60 -15.07
N GLY A 83 2.16 -11.54 -16.02
CA GLY A 83 1.06 -11.64 -16.98
C GLY A 83 -0.15 -12.46 -16.49
N ASP A 84 -0.10 -13.03 -15.28
CA ASP A 84 -1.26 -13.70 -14.69
C ASP A 84 -2.28 -12.66 -14.22
N LEU A 85 -3.26 -12.38 -15.09
CA LEU A 85 -4.32 -11.41 -14.83
C LEU A 85 -5.17 -11.75 -13.61
N LEU A 86 -5.36 -13.04 -13.30
CA LEU A 86 -6.16 -13.47 -12.16
C LEU A 86 -5.40 -13.18 -10.86
N ALA A 87 -4.11 -13.50 -10.83
CA ALA A 87 -3.27 -13.15 -9.69
C ALA A 87 -3.19 -11.62 -9.49
N ARG A 88 -3.06 -10.84 -10.58
CA ARG A 88 -3.06 -9.38 -10.55
C ARG A 88 -4.37 -8.81 -10.03
N GLU A 89 -5.51 -9.31 -10.51
CA GLU A 89 -6.84 -8.91 -10.04
C GLU A 89 -6.99 -9.13 -8.53
N LYS A 90 -6.57 -10.31 -8.02
CA LYS A 90 -6.66 -10.61 -6.59
C LYS A 90 -5.72 -9.73 -5.76
N MET A 91 -4.52 -9.42 -6.24
CA MET A 91 -3.63 -8.45 -5.59
C MET A 91 -4.19 -7.02 -5.62
N HIS A 92 -4.86 -6.62 -6.71
CA HIS A 92 -5.51 -5.31 -6.80
C HIS A 92 -6.66 -5.16 -5.81
N ASN A 93 -7.50 -6.19 -5.69
CA ASN A 93 -8.57 -6.23 -4.70
C ASN A 93 -8.00 -6.19 -3.28
N ALA A 94 -6.91 -6.93 -3.00
CA ALA A 94 -6.23 -6.89 -1.71
C ALA A 94 -5.70 -5.49 -1.37
N SER A 95 -5.09 -4.80 -2.35
CA SER A 95 -4.61 -3.43 -2.19
C SER A 95 -5.74 -2.45 -1.89
N CYS A 96 -6.87 -2.56 -2.60
CA CYS A 96 -8.03 -1.71 -2.37
C CYS A 96 -8.66 -1.96 -0.99
N MET A 97 -8.75 -3.22 -0.56
CA MET A 97 -9.24 -3.56 0.79
C MET A 97 -8.31 -2.99 1.86
N ALA A 98 -6.99 -3.15 1.72
CA ALA A 98 -6.02 -2.61 2.67
C ALA A 98 -6.12 -1.08 2.81
N ALA A 99 -6.32 -0.36 1.70
CA ALA A 99 -6.55 1.08 1.73
C ALA A 99 -7.85 1.46 2.46
N TRP A 100 -8.87 0.61 2.40
CA TRP A 100 -10.16 0.83 3.06
C TRP A 100 -10.11 0.60 4.58
N LEU A 101 -9.32 -0.37 5.06
CA LEU A 101 -9.11 -0.53 6.49
C LEU A 101 -8.19 0.54 7.07
N SER A 102 -7.21 1.00 6.29
CA SER A 102 -6.17 1.89 6.80
C SER A 102 -6.83 3.15 7.38
N PRO A 103 -6.70 3.39 8.69
CA PRO A 103 -7.41 4.48 9.34
C PRO A 103 -6.77 5.82 8.98
N THR A 104 -7.32 6.53 7.99
CA THR A 104 -6.99 7.95 7.76
C THR A 104 -7.71 8.85 8.77
N PRO A 105 -7.06 9.78 9.50
CA PRO A 105 -5.71 9.79 10.06
C PRO A 105 -5.78 9.83 11.60
N ARG A 106 -5.20 8.86 12.30
CA ARG A 106 -4.74 9.08 13.68
C ARG A 106 -3.44 8.33 13.86
N TRP A 107 -2.35 9.09 13.70
CA TRP A 107 -1.01 8.94 14.27
C TRP A 107 -0.53 7.51 14.62
N ALA A 108 0.68 7.20 14.14
CA ALA A 108 1.49 6.01 14.40
C ALA A 108 1.29 4.82 13.44
N SER A 109 1.83 4.94 12.23
CA SER A 109 2.34 3.78 11.49
C SER A 109 3.85 3.89 11.28
N PRO A 110 4.63 2.80 11.34
CA PRO A 110 6.05 2.77 10.97
C PRO A 110 6.30 3.13 9.49
N THR A 111 5.28 3.20 8.64
CA THR A 111 5.35 3.82 7.29
C THR A 111 5.51 5.35 7.30
N ALA A 112 5.30 6.01 8.44
CA ALA A 112 5.76 7.39 8.64
C ALA A 112 7.29 7.48 8.80
N LEU A 113 7.97 6.40 9.20
CA LEU A 113 9.43 6.37 9.37
C LEU A 113 10.19 6.53 8.03
N PRO A 114 9.85 5.85 6.91
CA PRO A 114 10.43 6.17 5.62
C PRO A 114 9.97 7.52 5.06
N THR A 115 8.85 8.06 5.53
CA THR A 115 8.37 9.41 5.18
C THR A 115 9.20 10.51 5.85
N ALA A 116 9.67 10.30 7.08
CA ALA A 116 10.60 11.19 7.78
C ALA A 116 12.06 10.97 7.31
N LEU A 117 12.51 9.72 7.14
CA LEU A 117 13.87 9.40 6.70
C LEU A 117 14.09 9.67 5.20
N GLY A 118 13.07 9.52 4.35
CA GLY A 118 13.15 9.83 2.92
C GLY A 118 13.25 11.33 2.63
N GLY A 119 12.92 12.19 3.60
CA GLY A 119 13.19 13.63 3.53
C GLY A 119 14.65 13.99 3.85
N VAL A 120 15.36 13.14 4.61
CA VAL A 120 16.74 13.38 5.08
C VAL A 120 17.77 12.58 4.26
N PHE A 121 17.40 11.46 3.66
CA PHE A 121 18.32 10.64 2.87
C PHE A 121 18.33 11.05 1.40
N LEU A 122 19.12 12.08 1.10
CA LEU A 122 19.68 12.33 -0.22
C LEU A 122 20.41 11.07 -0.68
N ARG A 123 19.83 10.27 -1.58
CA ARG A 123 20.60 9.33 -2.41
C ARG A 123 21.36 10.18 -3.42
N PRO A 124 22.69 10.34 -3.34
CA PRO A 124 23.41 11.08 -4.37
C PRO A 124 23.30 10.31 -5.70
N PRO A 125 23.29 11.01 -6.84
CA PRO A 125 23.32 10.34 -8.14
C PRO A 125 24.60 9.51 -8.24
N ARG A 126 24.48 8.22 -8.55
CA ARG A 126 25.65 7.42 -8.96
C ARG A 126 26.12 7.95 -10.32
N PRO A 127 27.38 8.40 -10.47
CA PRO A 127 28.01 8.41 -11.78
C PRO A 127 28.43 6.96 -12.13
N ARG A 128 28.61 6.74 -13.44
CA ARG A 128 28.95 5.46 -14.08
C ARG A 128 30.17 4.78 -13.47
#